data_AF-A0A0S7X9N6-F1
#
_entry.id   AF-A0A0S7X9N6-F1
#
_cell.length_a   1.000
_cell.length_b   1.000
_cell.length_c   1.000
_cell.angle_alpha   90.00
_cell.angle_beta   90.00
_cell.angle_gamma   90.00
#
_symmetry.space_group_name_H-M   'P 1'
#
loop_
_entity.id
_entity.type
_entity.pdbx_description
1 polymer ?
#
loop_
_entity_poly.entity_id
_entity_poly.type
_entity_poly.pdbx_seq_one_letter_code
_entity_poly.pdbx_strand_id
1 'polypeptide(L)'
;MDCKGYLCLVLHAHLPYVRHPEHELFLEEDWLYESITETYVPLLMALERLALEGIPYRLTVSLSPSLVAMLQDPLLQERYVRHIGRLIELSEKEVDRTQGDPAFSGLAQMYLSGFVAARDYFVDEWGRDLTRAFKNLQEKGGVELIPCAATHGYLPLMTVVPEAVRAQIMVAVEQHRKCFGREPKGIWLPECGYEPGIDRFLSEAGLRFFFTDAHGVLHATPRPRYGVFSPIVCPSGTAAFGRDIESSRQVWSSKEGYPGDYWYREFYRDIGYDMDYEYVRPYICADGKRKNTGIKYYRVTGPTAHKEVYDPYEARERTATHAGNFMFNREKQVEYLAEQMGTRKPIVVAPYDAELFGHWWYEGPQWLEVLLRKLAFDQRTLKLVTPSQYLDESPACQVATPCLSSWGWRGYSEVWLERSNDWIYPHLHMAARRMVELAQSFSNPSAAERRALDQAARELL
;
A
#
# COMPACT_ATOMS: atom_id res chain seq x y z
N MET A 1 17.50 -22.51 -16.92
CA MET A 1 16.41 -23.42 -16.50
C MET A 1 15.14 -22.59 -16.47
N ASP A 2 14.08 -23.10 -17.10
CA ASP A 2 12.83 -22.37 -17.21
C ASP A 2 12.05 -22.49 -15.90
N CYS A 3 11.54 -21.38 -15.36
CA CYS A 3 10.76 -21.42 -14.11
C CYS A 3 9.40 -22.08 -14.34
N LYS A 4 8.84 -22.69 -13.30
CA LYS A 4 7.53 -23.36 -13.35
C LYS A 4 6.35 -22.38 -13.27
N GLY A 5 6.55 -21.21 -12.66
CA GLY A 5 5.51 -20.19 -12.50
C GLY A 5 6.06 -18.88 -11.95
N TYR A 6 5.15 -17.99 -11.57
CA TYR A 6 5.46 -16.63 -11.15
C TYR A 6 4.78 -16.23 -9.84
N LEU A 7 5.44 -15.34 -9.10
CA LEU A 7 4.88 -14.64 -7.94
C LEU A 7 4.84 -13.14 -8.27
N CYS A 8 3.67 -12.54 -8.12
CA CYS A 8 3.43 -11.11 -8.28
C CYS A 8 3.09 -10.52 -6.92
N LEU A 9 4.06 -9.88 -6.28
CA LEU A 9 3.87 -9.11 -5.06
C LEU A 9 3.35 -7.71 -5.41
N VAL A 10 2.30 -7.28 -4.73
CA VAL A 10 1.67 -5.96 -4.94
C VAL A 10 1.51 -5.26 -3.59
N LEU A 11 2.02 -4.04 -3.48
CA LEU A 11 1.81 -3.20 -2.29
C LEU A 11 0.89 -2.05 -2.65
N HIS A 12 -0.23 -1.92 -1.93
CA HIS A 12 -1.15 -0.81 -2.07
C HIS A 12 -0.89 0.25 -1.00
N ALA A 13 -0.28 1.37 -1.38
CA ALA A 13 -0.03 2.50 -0.49
C ALA A 13 -1.09 3.59 -0.73
N HIS A 14 -1.86 3.88 0.31
CA HIS A 14 -2.94 4.86 0.26
C HIS A 14 -3.14 5.52 1.62
N LEU A 15 -3.30 6.84 1.59
CA LEU A 15 -3.88 7.60 2.69
C LEU A 15 -4.94 8.56 2.12
N PRO A 16 -6.04 8.82 2.85
CA PRO A 16 -6.98 9.87 2.47
C PRO A 16 -6.27 11.22 2.47
N TYR A 17 -6.78 12.18 1.69
CA TYR A 17 -6.16 13.50 1.63
C TYR A 17 -6.42 14.27 2.93
N VAL A 18 -5.38 14.41 3.76
CA VAL A 18 -5.41 15.14 5.03
C VAL A 18 -4.38 16.25 4.99
N ARG A 19 -4.85 17.50 5.02
CA ARG A 19 -4.00 18.68 4.98
C ARG A 19 -4.74 19.88 5.56
N HIS A 20 -4.36 20.29 6.76
CA HIS A 20 -5.01 21.35 7.52
C HIS A 20 -4.05 22.52 7.78
N PRO A 21 -3.86 23.43 6.80
CA PRO A 21 -3.02 24.61 6.96
C PRO A 21 -3.51 25.59 8.03
N GLU A 22 -4.80 25.56 8.35
CA GLU A 22 -5.45 26.40 9.38
C GLU A 22 -5.06 26.03 10.82
N HIS A 23 -4.51 24.83 11.03
CA HIS A 23 -4.07 24.33 12.33
C HIS A 23 -2.56 24.09 12.31
N GLU A 24 -1.82 24.52 13.33
CA GLU A 24 -0.37 24.25 13.40
C GLU A 24 -0.06 22.76 13.60
N LEU A 25 -0.88 22.09 14.41
CA LEU A 25 -0.82 20.66 14.69
C LEU A 25 -2.20 20.05 14.45
N PHE A 26 -2.25 18.94 13.73
CA PHE A 26 -3.48 18.21 13.44
C PHE A 26 -3.22 16.71 13.58
N LEU A 27 -4.08 15.99 14.30
CA LEU A 27 -3.80 14.61 14.72
C LEU A 27 -3.76 13.66 13.51
N GLU A 28 -4.67 13.85 12.57
CA GLU A 28 -4.84 12.99 11.40
C GLU A 28 -3.69 13.15 10.39
N GLU A 29 -2.93 14.25 10.45
CA GLU A 29 -1.69 14.39 9.67
C GLU A 29 -0.59 13.46 10.16
N ASP A 30 -0.62 13.01 11.43
CA ASP A 30 0.36 12.07 11.97
C ASP A 30 0.33 10.73 11.22
N TRP A 31 -0.80 10.34 10.62
CA TRP A 31 -0.89 9.11 9.81
C TRP A 31 0.11 9.12 8.66
N LEU A 32 0.31 10.28 8.02
CA LEU A 32 1.30 10.44 6.96
C LEU A 32 2.71 10.33 7.53
N TYR A 33 2.99 10.99 8.66
CA TYR A 33 4.32 11.03 9.26
C TYR A 33 4.76 9.66 9.78
N GLU A 34 3.84 8.92 10.39
CA GLU A 34 4.01 7.53 10.81
C GLU A 34 4.26 6.62 9.61
N SER A 35 3.44 6.74 8.55
CA SER A 35 3.61 5.92 7.33
C SER A 35 4.93 6.20 6.61
N ILE A 36 5.38 7.46 6.57
CA ILE A 36 6.70 7.80 6.03
C ILE A 36 7.81 7.10 6.83
N THR A 37 7.78 7.25 8.16
CA THR A 37 8.85 6.80 9.05
C THR A 37 8.90 5.28 9.20
N GLU A 38 7.74 4.65 9.36
CA GLU A 38 7.66 3.22 9.67
C GLU A 38 7.54 2.36 8.40
N THR A 39 6.96 2.86 7.31
CA THR A 39 6.72 2.06 6.10
C THR A 39 7.51 2.54 4.88
N TYR A 40 7.28 3.77 4.38
CA TYR A 40 7.78 4.16 3.07
C TYR A 40 9.30 4.28 3.03
N VAL A 41 9.92 4.93 4.02
CA VAL A 41 11.38 5.05 4.08
C VAL A 41 12.05 3.69 4.29
N PRO A 42 11.67 2.86 5.29
CA PRO A 42 12.26 1.53 5.45
C PRO A 42 12.10 0.61 4.23
N LEU A 43 10.93 0.66 3.57
CA LEU A 43 10.67 -0.09 2.34
C LEU A 43 11.59 0.36 1.20
N LEU A 44 11.68 1.67 0.96
CA LEU A 44 12.54 2.21 -0.09
C LEU A 44 14.02 1.86 0.17
N MET A 45 14.51 2.06 1.40
CA MET A 45 15.88 1.70 1.77
C MET A 45 16.17 0.21 1.55
N ALA A 46 15.21 -0.67 1.87
CA ALA A 46 15.35 -2.11 1.63
C ALA A 46 15.45 -2.44 0.13
N LEU A 47 14.55 -1.88 -0.69
CA LEU A 47 14.56 -2.11 -2.13
C LEU A 47 15.81 -1.51 -2.80
N GLU A 48 16.30 -0.38 -2.32
CA GLU A 48 17.52 0.24 -2.82
C GLU A 48 18.77 -0.58 -2.48
N ARG A 49 18.85 -1.18 -1.28
CA ARG A 49 19.91 -2.15 -0.96
C ARG A 49 19.91 -3.32 -1.95
N LEU A 50 18.74 -3.92 -2.21
CA LEU A 50 18.62 -5.00 -3.19
C LEU A 50 19.08 -4.57 -4.59
N ALA A 51 18.70 -3.36 -5.01
CA ALA A 51 19.10 -2.82 -6.31
C ALA A 51 20.62 -2.53 -6.39
N LEU A 52 21.21 -1.97 -5.33
CA LEU A 52 22.65 -1.70 -5.25
C LEU A 52 23.48 -2.98 -5.27
N GLU A 53 23.00 -4.04 -4.63
CA GLU A 53 23.63 -5.35 -4.61
C GLU A 53 23.38 -6.18 -5.90
N GLY A 54 22.60 -5.65 -6.85
CA GLY A 54 22.30 -6.33 -8.11
C GLY A 54 21.38 -7.54 -7.95
N ILE A 55 20.61 -7.62 -6.86
CA ILE A 55 19.69 -8.73 -6.58
C ILE A 55 18.47 -8.59 -7.50
N PRO A 56 18.10 -9.63 -8.27
CA PRO A 56 16.95 -9.55 -9.15
C PRO A 56 15.65 -9.66 -8.34
N TYR A 57 14.92 -8.55 -8.21
CA TYR A 57 13.59 -8.52 -7.63
C TYR A 57 12.58 -7.85 -8.57
N ARG A 58 11.29 -8.16 -8.38
CA ARG A 58 10.15 -7.47 -9.01
C ARG A 58 9.07 -7.23 -7.97
N LEU A 59 8.55 -6.01 -7.94
CA LEU A 59 7.46 -5.60 -7.06
C LEU A 59 6.54 -4.65 -7.82
N THR A 60 5.24 -4.73 -7.56
CA THR A 60 4.29 -3.71 -8.02
C THR A 60 3.91 -2.85 -6.84
N VAL A 61 3.96 -1.52 -6.96
CA VAL A 61 3.54 -0.61 -5.90
C VAL A 61 2.48 0.33 -6.45
N SER A 62 1.30 0.29 -5.85
CA SER A 62 0.25 1.26 -6.08
C SER A 62 0.47 2.47 -5.17
N LEU A 63 0.47 3.68 -5.73
CA LEU A 63 0.46 4.93 -4.98
C LEU A 63 -0.81 5.70 -5.34
N SER A 64 -1.69 5.95 -4.36
CA SER A 64 -2.89 6.74 -4.62
C SER A 64 -2.53 8.20 -4.97
N PRO A 65 -3.29 8.88 -5.85
CA PRO A 65 -3.02 10.27 -6.17
C PRO A 65 -3.15 11.21 -4.95
N SER A 66 -4.04 10.89 -4.00
CA SER A 66 -4.13 11.59 -2.69
C SER A 66 -2.82 11.51 -1.90
N LEU A 67 -2.20 10.33 -1.80
CA LEU A 67 -0.94 10.11 -1.10
C LEU A 67 0.20 10.84 -1.81
N VAL A 68 0.28 10.72 -3.14
CA VAL A 68 1.30 11.42 -3.94
C VAL A 68 1.20 12.94 -3.74
N ALA A 69 -0.02 13.49 -3.76
CA ALA A 69 -0.24 14.92 -3.52
C ALA A 69 0.26 15.35 -2.13
N MET A 70 0.02 14.55 -1.09
CA MET A 70 0.51 14.84 0.25
C MET A 70 2.03 14.71 0.38
N LEU A 71 2.64 13.69 -0.22
CA LEU A 71 4.10 13.49 -0.21
C LEU A 71 4.86 14.62 -0.92
N GLN A 72 4.22 15.30 -1.88
CA GLN A 72 4.77 16.43 -2.62
C GLN A 72 4.40 17.80 -2.04
N ASP A 73 3.55 17.85 -1.01
CA ASP A 73 3.11 19.13 -0.44
C ASP A 73 4.18 19.73 0.49
N PRO A 74 4.68 20.94 0.21
CA PRO A 74 5.77 21.53 1.01
C PRO A 74 5.43 21.77 2.48
N LEU A 75 4.16 22.04 2.80
CA LEU A 75 3.73 22.24 4.19
C LEU A 75 3.82 20.92 4.96
N LEU A 76 3.29 19.83 4.40
CA LEU A 76 3.37 18.51 5.01
C LEU A 76 4.81 17.99 5.09
N GLN A 77 5.64 18.26 4.08
CA GLN A 77 7.08 17.93 4.12
C GLN A 77 7.80 18.65 5.27
N GLU A 78 7.54 19.95 5.46
CA GLU A 78 8.12 20.71 6.57
C GLU A 78 7.64 20.20 7.94
N ARG A 79 6.34 19.90 8.06
CA ARG A 79 5.77 19.32 9.29
C ARG A 79 6.34 17.95 9.60
N TYR A 80 6.57 17.11 8.59
CA TYR A 80 7.25 15.83 8.77
C TYR A 80 8.68 16.01 9.31
N VAL A 81 9.45 16.96 8.77
CA VAL A 81 10.81 17.26 9.27
C VAL A 81 10.78 17.69 10.74
N ARG A 82 9.78 18.48 11.14
CA ARG A 82 9.57 18.86 12.55
C ARG A 82 9.18 17.65 13.40
N HIS A 83 8.29 16.79 12.90
CA HIS A 83 7.83 15.57 13.56
C HIS A 83 9.00 14.62 13.83
N ILE A 84 9.77 14.24 12.80
CA ILE A 84 10.90 13.32 12.96
C ILE A 84 12.00 13.93 13.85
N GLY A 85 12.19 15.26 13.81
CA GLY A 85 13.09 15.96 14.73
C GLY A 85 12.69 15.82 16.20
N ARG A 86 11.39 15.90 16.51
CA ARG A 86 10.87 15.66 17.87
C ARG A 86 11.03 14.21 18.32
N LEU A 87 10.89 13.25 17.40
CA LEU A 87 11.12 11.83 17.70
C LEU A 87 12.60 11.53 17.98
N ILE A 88 13.51 12.17 17.25
CA ILE A 88 14.96 12.11 17.52
C ILE A 88 15.24 12.67 18.92
N GLU A 89 14.73 13.86 19.24
CA GLU A 89 14.89 14.47 20.57
C GLU A 89 14.37 13.55 21.69
N LEU A 90 13.19 12.95 21.51
CA LEU A 90 12.63 12.01 22.48
C LEU A 90 13.48 10.74 22.60
N SER A 91 14.01 10.24 21.48
CA SER A 91 14.89 9.07 21.46
C SER A 91 16.24 9.33 22.13
N GLU A 92 16.81 10.53 22.01
CA GLU A 92 18.01 10.94 22.75
C GLU A 92 17.73 10.92 24.27
N LYS A 93 16.59 11.47 24.70
CA LYS A 93 16.18 11.42 26.12
C LYS A 93 15.95 10.00 26.62
N GLU A 94 15.43 9.13 25.76
CA GLU A 94 15.23 7.72 26.07
C GLU A 94 16.55 6.96 26.17
N VAL A 95 17.54 7.26 25.32
CA VAL A 95 18.90 6.69 25.42
C VAL A 95 19.53 7.03 26.76
N ASP A 96 19.46 8.30 27.18
CA ASP A 96 19.97 8.73 28.49
C ASP A 96 19.22 8.05 29.64
N ARG A 97 17.88 8.01 29.57
CA ARG A 97 17.02 7.40 30.60
C ARG A 97 17.28 5.90 30.77
N THR A 98 17.54 5.20 29.66
CA THR A 98 17.68 3.74 29.62
C THR A 98 19.13 3.26 29.69
N GLN A 99 20.12 4.16 29.74
CA GLN A 99 21.56 3.82 29.72
C GLN A 99 21.96 2.78 30.78
N GLY A 100 21.32 2.81 31.96
CA GLY A 100 21.56 1.86 33.06
C GLY A 100 20.78 0.54 32.97
N ASP A 101 19.89 0.39 31.98
CA ASP A 101 19.06 -0.80 31.79
C ASP A 101 19.48 -1.56 30.52
N PRO A 102 20.16 -2.71 30.65
CA PRO A 102 20.59 -3.51 29.51
C PRO A 102 19.44 -3.99 28.62
N ALA A 103 18.22 -4.09 29.14
CA ALA A 103 17.07 -4.55 28.36
C ALA A 103 16.55 -3.47 27.40
N PHE A 104 16.68 -2.18 27.73
CA PHE A 104 16.12 -1.08 26.95
C PHE A 104 17.15 -0.18 26.26
N SER A 105 18.36 -0.04 26.81
CA SER A 105 19.43 0.80 26.24
C SER A 105 19.69 0.52 24.74
N GLY A 106 19.80 -0.75 24.37
CA GLY A 106 19.97 -1.16 22.96
C GLY A 106 18.79 -0.80 22.08
N LEU A 107 17.57 -0.87 22.62
CA LEU A 107 16.34 -0.51 21.90
C LEU A 107 16.21 1.01 21.71
N ALA A 108 16.51 1.80 22.73
CA ALA A 108 16.49 3.26 22.63
C ALA A 108 17.51 3.72 21.56
N GLN A 109 18.70 3.13 21.55
CA GLN A 109 19.71 3.40 20.51
C GLN A 109 19.25 2.96 19.12
N MET A 110 18.53 1.83 19.01
CA MET A 110 17.94 1.36 17.75
C MET A 110 16.95 2.38 17.20
N TYR A 111 16.04 2.90 18.04
CA TYR A 111 15.07 3.92 17.63
C TYR A 111 15.74 5.22 17.22
N LEU A 112 16.69 5.73 18.01
CA LEU A 112 17.45 6.93 17.67
C LEU A 112 18.12 6.78 16.30
N SER A 113 18.80 5.65 16.08
CA SER A 113 19.51 5.38 14.82
C SER A 113 18.53 5.27 13.64
N GLY A 114 17.37 4.63 13.86
CA GLY A 114 16.32 4.51 12.85
C GLY A 114 15.71 5.85 12.45
N PHE A 115 15.38 6.71 13.42
CA PHE A 115 14.80 8.02 13.14
C PHE A 115 15.80 8.99 12.49
N VAL A 116 17.07 8.95 12.91
CA VAL A 116 18.14 9.70 12.24
C VAL A 116 18.30 9.24 10.80
N ALA A 117 18.38 7.92 10.56
CA ALA A 117 18.46 7.38 9.21
C ALA A 117 17.25 7.75 8.35
N ALA A 118 16.04 7.73 8.91
CA ALA A 118 14.83 8.11 8.19
C ALA A 118 14.82 9.60 7.81
N ARG A 119 15.25 10.47 8.73
CA ARG A 119 15.41 11.91 8.46
C ARG A 119 16.44 12.14 7.36
N ASP A 120 17.62 11.54 7.46
CA ASP A 120 18.72 11.77 6.52
C ASP A 120 18.35 11.26 5.12
N TYR A 121 17.72 10.09 5.05
CA TYR A 121 17.15 9.55 3.80
C TYR A 121 16.12 10.51 3.18
N PHE A 122 15.17 11.02 3.99
CA PHE A 122 14.14 11.92 3.50
C PHE A 122 14.70 13.29 3.08
N VAL A 123 15.51 13.93 3.93
CA VAL A 123 15.97 15.31 3.76
C VAL A 123 17.18 15.39 2.85
N ASP A 124 18.21 14.60 3.12
CA ASP A 124 19.52 14.76 2.49
C ASP A 124 19.62 13.98 1.18
N GLU A 125 19.15 12.73 1.16
CA GLU A 125 19.24 11.90 -0.05
C GLU A 125 18.18 12.28 -1.09
N TRP A 126 16.93 12.46 -0.65
CA TRP A 126 15.79 12.68 -1.55
C TRP A 126 15.24 14.11 -1.58
N GLY A 127 15.82 15.04 -0.83
CA GLY A 127 15.43 16.45 -0.87
C GLY A 127 13.97 16.68 -0.48
N ARG A 128 13.46 15.89 0.47
CA ARG A 128 12.08 15.88 0.98
C ARG A 128 11.01 15.36 0.01
N ASP A 129 11.40 14.68 -1.07
CA ASP A 129 10.47 14.14 -2.05
C ASP A 129 10.66 12.63 -2.27
N LEU A 130 9.91 11.83 -1.52
CA LEU A 130 9.93 10.37 -1.65
C LEU A 130 9.36 9.86 -2.97
N THR A 131 8.58 10.65 -3.70
CA THR A 131 8.06 10.22 -5.01
C THR A 131 9.21 10.02 -6.01
N ARG A 132 10.30 10.78 -5.85
CA ARG A 132 11.54 10.61 -6.62
C ARG A 132 12.26 9.30 -6.28
N ALA A 133 12.22 8.85 -5.03
CA ALA A 133 12.79 7.56 -4.63
C ALA A 133 12.03 6.39 -5.28
N PHE A 134 10.69 6.40 -5.25
CA PHE A 134 9.88 5.42 -5.96
C PHE A 134 10.15 5.45 -7.47
N LYS A 135 10.23 6.65 -8.06
CA LYS A 135 10.56 6.82 -9.48
C LYS A 135 11.92 6.21 -9.83
N ASN A 136 12.94 6.43 -9.01
CA ASN A 136 14.28 5.87 -9.17
C ASN A 136 14.26 4.33 -9.19
N LEU A 137 13.53 3.70 -8.28
CA LEU A 137 13.36 2.25 -8.25
C LEU A 137 12.63 1.71 -9.49
N GLN A 138 11.66 2.45 -10.01
CA GLN A 138 11.00 2.13 -11.28
C GLN A 138 11.96 2.25 -12.48
N GLU A 139 12.80 3.27 -12.50
CA GLU A 139 13.79 3.47 -13.57
C GLU A 139 14.88 2.40 -13.56
N LYS A 140 15.25 1.89 -12.38
CA LYS A 140 16.12 0.72 -12.20
C LYS A 140 15.44 -0.61 -12.58
N GLY A 141 14.13 -0.62 -12.82
CA GLY A 141 13.37 -1.78 -13.29
C GLY A 141 13.00 -2.81 -12.22
N GLY A 142 13.23 -2.50 -10.94
CA GLY A 142 12.85 -3.36 -9.82
C GLY A 142 11.38 -3.20 -9.40
N VAL A 143 10.78 -2.04 -9.66
CA VAL A 143 9.41 -1.70 -9.28
C VAL A 143 8.58 -1.30 -10.50
N GLU A 144 7.33 -1.77 -10.59
CA GLU A 144 6.29 -1.20 -11.45
C GLU A 144 5.36 -0.33 -10.58
N LEU A 145 5.28 0.97 -10.87
CA LEU A 145 4.36 1.87 -10.18
C LEU A 145 3.03 1.93 -10.94
N ILE A 146 1.93 1.86 -10.19
CA ILE A 146 0.58 2.05 -10.72
C ILE A 146 -0.17 3.08 -9.85
N PRO A 147 -1.13 3.84 -10.40
CA PRO A 147 -2.01 4.67 -9.59
C PRO A 147 -3.14 3.86 -8.96
N CYS A 148 -3.90 4.55 -8.12
CA CYS A 148 -5.28 4.22 -7.76
C CYS A 148 -6.22 5.32 -8.29
N ALA A 149 -7.54 5.13 -8.25
CA ALA A 149 -8.51 6.21 -8.52
C ALA A 149 -8.16 7.50 -7.74
N ALA A 150 -8.44 8.66 -8.32
CA ALA A 150 -7.99 9.99 -7.86
C ALA A 150 -8.01 10.19 -6.34
N THR A 151 -9.11 9.86 -5.69
CA THR A 151 -9.30 10.02 -4.24
C THR A 151 -9.70 8.71 -3.55
N HIS A 152 -9.40 7.58 -4.20
CA HIS A 152 -9.79 6.26 -3.69
C HIS A 152 -11.32 6.09 -3.54
N GLY A 153 -12.12 6.80 -4.35
CA GLY A 153 -13.57 6.69 -4.36
C GLY A 153 -14.06 5.30 -4.75
N TYR A 154 -14.97 4.70 -3.98
CA TYR A 154 -15.46 3.34 -4.23
C TYR A 154 -16.31 3.25 -5.49
N LEU A 155 -15.65 2.93 -6.61
CA LEU A 155 -16.19 3.05 -7.97
C LEU A 155 -17.52 2.31 -8.22
N PRO A 156 -17.78 1.10 -7.67
CA PRO A 156 -19.05 0.40 -7.89
C PRO A 156 -20.28 1.20 -7.48
N LEU A 157 -20.17 2.09 -6.49
CA LEU A 157 -21.31 2.92 -6.04
C LEU A 157 -21.41 4.27 -6.75
N MET A 158 -20.43 4.56 -7.62
CA MET A 158 -20.38 5.76 -8.45
C MET A 158 -20.94 5.53 -9.86
N THR A 159 -21.17 4.28 -10.26
CA THR A 159 -21.64 3.90 -11.61
C THR A 159 -23.00 4.49 -12.00
N VAL A 160 -23.78 4.95 -11.01
CA VAL A 160 -25.00 5.75 -11.20
C VAL A 160 -24.73 7.05 -11.99
N VAL A 161 -23.50 7.59 -11.91
CA VAL A 161 -23.02 8.73 -12.70
C VAL A 161 -21.69 8.32 -13.36
N PRO A 162 -21.72 7.66 -14.52
CA PRO A 162 -20.52 7.06 -15.14
C PRO A 162 -19.38 8.05 -15.39
N GLU A 163 -19.70 9.32 -15.63
CA GLU A 163 -18.71 10.40 -15.78
C GLU A 163 -17.86 10.60 -14.53
N ALA A 164 -18.39 10.33 -13.33
CA ALA A 164 -17.65 10.42 -12.09
C ALA A 164 -16.61 9.28 -11.97
N VAL A 165 -16.98 8.05 -12.36
CA VAL A 165 -16.05 6.92 -12.46
C VAL A 165 -14.95 7.21 -13.46
N ARG A 166 -15.32 7.71 -14.65
CA ARG A 166 -14.37 8.10 -15.69
C ARG A 166 -13.43 9.20 -15.19
N ALA A 167 -13.94 10.22 -14.50
CA ALA A 167 -13.13 11.31 -13.96
C ALA A 167 -12.10 10.81 -12.93
N GLN A 168 -12.50 9.94 -11.99
CA GLN A 168 -11.61 9.31 -11.01
C GLN A 168 -10.42 8.59 -11.69
N ILE A 169 -10.67 7.85 -12.77
CA ILE A 169 -9.65 7.11 -13.51
C ILE A 169 -8.75 8.05 -14.34
N MET A 170 -9.34 8.97 -15.10
CA MET A 170 -8.58 9.87 -15.98
C MET A 170 -7.68 10.83 -15.19
N VAL A 171 -8.18 11.37 -14.07
CA VAL A 171 -7.39 12.22 -13.17
C VAL A 171 -6.24 11.41 -12.57
N ALA A 172 -6.46 10.15 -12.17
CA ALA A 172 -5.41 9.29 -11.64
C ALA A 172 -4.28 9.06 -12.64
N VAL A 173 -4.61 8.73 -13.90
CA VAL A 173 -3.62 8.55 -14.98
C VAL A 173 -2.85 9.84 -15.25
N GLU A 174 -3.54 10.98 -15.33
CA GLU A 174 -2.91 12.27 -15.56
C GLU A 174 -1.94 12.64 -14.42
N GLN A 175 -2.34 12.45 -13.16
CA GLN A 175 -1.50 12.73 -11.99
C GLN A 175 -0.29 11.79 -11.93
N HIS A 176 -0.48 10.50 -12.19
CA HIS A 176 0.62 9.55 -12.27
C HIS A 176 1.65 9.98 -13.31
N ARG A 177 1.21 10.36 -14.51
CA ARG A 177 2.09 10.83 -15.58
C ARG A 177 2.84 12.10 -15.19
N LYS A 178 2.17 13.07 -14.56
CA LYS A 178 2.82 14.30 -14.07
C LYS A 178 3.90 14.01 -13.05
N CYS A 179 3.64 13.11 -12.11
CA CYS A 179 4.58 12.77 -11.03
C CYS A 179 5.75 11.90 -11.52
N PHE A 180 5.46 10.81 -12.24
CA PHE A 180 6.46 9.79 -12.58
C PHE A 180 7.01 9.90 -14.01
N GLY A 181 6.42 10.76 -14.84
CA GLY A 181 6.89 11.02 -16.21
C GLY A 181 6.60 9.89 -17.21
N ARG A 182 5.72 8.94 -16.87
CA ARG A 182 5.34 7.79 -17.71
C ARG A 182 3.85 7.54 -17.62
N GLU A 183 3.26 7.01 -18.68
CA GLU A 183 1.89 6.50 -18.63
C GLU A 183 1.86 5.20 -17.79
N PRO A 184 0.93 5.07 -16.83
CA PRO A 184 0.77 3.84 -16.06
C PRO A 184 0.21 2.73 -16.94
N LYS A 185 0.67 1.50 -16.75
CA LYS A 185 0.19 0.34 -17.51
C LYS A 185 -0.98 -0.37 -16.85
N GLY A 186 -1.22 -0.17 -15.57
CA GLY A 186 -2.35 -0.74 -14.85
C GLY A 186 -2.79 0.16 -13.70
N ILE A 187 -3.80 -0.27 -12.97
CA ILE A 187 -4.39 0.50 -11.87
C ILE A 187 -4.78 -0.41 -10.71
N TRP A 188 -4.65 0.10 -9.50
CA TRP A 188 -5.34 -0.46 -8.34
C TRP A 188 -6.74 0.13 -8.26
N LEU A 189 -7.79 -0.70 -8.37
CA LEU A 189 -9.14 -0.22 -8.11
C LEU A 189 -9.33 -0.05 -6.60
N PRO A 190 -9.90 1.07 -6.13
CA PRO A 190 -10.19 1.28 -4.72
C PRO A 190 -10.89 0.05 -4.15
N GLU A 191 -10.24 -0.56 -3.17
CA GLU A 191 -10.78 -1.72 -2.46
C GLU A 191 -10.98 -2.98 -3.33
N CYS A 192 -10.23 -3.09 -4.43
CA CYS A 192 -10.51 -4.05 -5.51
C CYS A 192 -11.98 -3.99 -5.98
N GLY A 193 -12.64 -2.84 -5.79
CA GLY A 193 -14.04 -2.59 -6.07
C GLY A 193 -14.28 -2.55 -7.57
N TYR A 194 -14.89 -3.60 -8.08
CA TYR A 194 -15.17 -3.76 -9.50
C TYR A 194 -16.66 -4.03 -9.73
N GLU A 195 -17.24 -3.34 -10.70
CA GLU A 195 -18.55 -3.62 -11.29
C GLU A 195 -18.38 -3.80 -12.81
N PRO A 196 -19.05 -4.79 -13.44
CA PRO A 196 -18.99 -4.97 -14.89
C PRO A 196 -19.28 -3.68 -15.66
N GLY A 197 -18.36 -3.28 -16.54
CA GLY A 197 -18.44 -2.03 -17.30
C GLY A 197 -17.39 -1.00 -16.90
N ILE A 198 -16.85 -1.06 -15.67
CA ILE A 198 -15.72 -0.19 -15.25
C ILE A 198 -14.51 -0.40 -16.16
N ASP A 199 -14.28 -1.63 -16.62
CA ASP A 199 -13.20 -2.03 -17.51
C ASP A 199 -13.14 -1.21 -18.82
N ARG A 200 -14.27 -0.66 -19.28
CA ARG A 200 -14.33 0.22 -20.46
C ARG A 200 -13.63 1.55 -20.22
N PHE A 201 -13.81 2.15 -19.05
CA PHE A 201 -13.12 3.38 -18.67
C PHE A 201 -11.62 3.14 -18.45
N LEU A 202 -11.25 1.95 -17.97
CA LEU A 202 -9.85 1.54 -17.87
C LEU A 202 -9.19 1.44 -19.25
N SER A 203 -9.86 0.77 -20.19
CA SER A 203 -9.40 0.63 -21.57
C SER A 203 -9.31 1.99 -22.28
N GLU A 204 -10.31 2.86 -22.09
CA GLU A 204 -10.30 4.25 -22.58
C GLU A 204 -9.09 5.04 -22.07
N ALA A 205 -8.71 4.84 -20.81
CA ALA A 205 -7.55 5.48 -20.19
C ALA A 205 -6.20 4.83 -20.59
N GLY A 206 -6.20 3.80 -21.43
CA GLY A 206 -5.00 3.09 -21.88
C GLY A 206 -4.43 2.10 -20.85
N LEU A 207 -5.18 1.77 -19.81
CA LEU A 207 -4.77 0.84 -18.76
C LEU A 207 -4.94 -0.60 -19.25
N ARG A 208 -3.88 -1.41 -19.12
CA ARG A 208 -3.81 -2.81 -19.57
C ARG A 208 -4.32 -3.79 -18.52
N PHE A 209 -4.26 -3.45 -17.24
CA PHE A 209 -4.67 -4.36 -16.17
C PHE A 209 -5.18 -3.67 -14.91
N PHE A 210 -5.89 -4.45 -14.09
CA PHE A 210 -6.29 -4.11 -12.72
C PHE A 210 -6.36 -5.35 -11.83
N PHE A 211 -6.59 -5.13 -10.53
CA PHE A 211 -6.75 -6.19 -9.54
C PHE A 211 -8.19 -6.28 -9.03
N THR A 212 -8.61 -7.50 -8.72
CA THR A 212 -9.93 -7.83 -8.18
C THR A 212 -9.78 -8.85 -7.05
N ASP A 213 -10.79 -8.98 -6.20
CA ASP A 213 -10.83 -10.10 -5.26
C ASP A 213 -10.95 -11.45 -5.99
N ALA A 214 -10.58 -12.53 -5.30
CA ALA A 214 -10.60 -13.89 -5.83
C ALA A 214 -11.97 -14.25 -6.42
N HIS A 215 -13.07 -13.95 -5.73
CA HIS A 215 -14.40 -14.31 -6.23
C HIS A 215 -14.82 -13.53 -7.48
N GLY A 216 -14.30 -12.30 -7.66
CA GLY A 216 -14.46 -11.51 -8.89
C GLY A 216 -14.04 -12.27 -10.14
N VAL A 217 -12.94 -13.02 -10.07
CA VAL A 217 -12.48 -13.92 -11.14
C VAL A 217 -13.20 -15.26 -11.08
N LEU A 218 -13.27 -15.92 -9.92
CA LEU A 218 -13.82 -17.29 -9.82
C LEU A 218 -15.29 -17.39 -10.29
N HIS A 219 -16.04 -16.30 -10.19
CA HIS A 219 -17.43 -16.18 -10.65
C HIS A 219 -17.59 -15.37 -11.95
N ALA A 220 -16.50 -15.10 -12.67
CA ALA A 220 -16.53 -14.46 -13.96
C ALA A 220 -17.31 -15.28 -15.00
N THR A 221 -17.83 -14.59 -16.03
CA THR A 221 -18.59 -15.20 -17.12
C THR A 221 -17.89 -14.97 -18.47
N PRO A 222 -17.56 -16.04 -19.24
CA PRO A 222 -17.63 -17.45 -18.87
C PRO A 222 -16.65 -17.83 -17.74
N ARG A 223 -16.89 -18.96 -17.06
CA ARG A 223 -16.07 -19.42 -15.93
C ARG A 223 -14.59 -19.53 -16.33
N PRO A 224 -13.65 -18.96 -15.55
CA PRO A 224 -12.23 -19.05 -15.88
C PRO A 224 -11.67 -20.46 -15.71
N ARG A 225 -10.94 -20.93 -16.73
CA ARG A 225 -10.35 -22.26 -16.76
C ARG A 225 -9.32 -22.49 -15.65
N TYR A 226 -8.55 -21.46 -15.32
CA TYR A 226 -7.40 -21.56 -14.40
C TYR A 226 -7.63 -20.82 -13.07
N GLY A 227 -8.88 -20.48 -12.75
CA GLY A 227 -9.22 -19.70 -11.56
C GLY A 227 -8.44 -18.38 -11.50
N VAL A 228 -7.91 -18.05 -10.32
CA VAL A 228 -7.12 -16.82 -10.08
C VAL A 228 -5.66 -16.92 -10.54
N PHE A 229 -5.20 -18.12 -10.93
CA PHE A 229 -3.78 -18.38 -11.24
C PHE A 229 -3.38 -18.03 -12.67
N SER A 230 -4.29 -17.38 -13.39
CA SER A 230 -4.08 -16.72 -14.66
C SER A 230 -5.04 -15.53 -14.73
N PRO A 231 -4.61 -14.35 -15.21
CA PRO A 231 -5.53 -13.27 -15.50
C PRO A 231 -6.56 -13.71 -16.54
N ILE A 232 -7.74 -13.09 -16.46
CA ILE A 232 -8.73 -13.05 -17.53
C ILE A 232 -8.66 -11.68 -18.21
N VAL A 233 -9.09 -11.61 -19.47
CA VAL A 233 -9.17 -10.35 -20.21
C VAL A 233 -10.64 -9.99 -20.40
N CYS A 234 -11.03 -8.81 -19.92
CA CYS A 234 -12.37 -8.30 -20.14
C CYS A 234 -12.62 -8.08 -21.65
N PRO A 235 -13.87 -8.08 -22.13
CA PRO A 235 -14.18 -7.78 -23.53
C PRO A 235 -13.63 -6.43 -24.03
N SER A 236 -13.38 -5.47 -23.14
CA SER A 236 -12.72 -4.18 -23.41
C SER A 236 -11.21 -4.28 -23.69
N GLY A 237 -10.58 -5.43 -23.44
CA GLY A 237 -9.14 -5.67 -23.59
C GLY A 237 -8.33 -5.53 -22.29
N THR A 238 -8.92 -5.04 -21.20
CA THR A 238 -8.23 -4.88 -19.92
C THR A 238 -8.14 -6.20 -19.15
N ALA A 239 -6.96 -6.58 -18.65
CA ALA A 239 -6.76 -7.80 -17.87
C ALA A 239 -7.13 -7.63 -16.39
N ALA A 240 -7.88 -8.60 -15.84
CA ALA A 240 -8.20 -8.67 -14.42
C ALA A 240 -7.37 -9.76 -13.74
N PHE A 241 -6.59 -9.37 -12.73
CA PHE A 241 -5.84 -10.28 -11.86
C PHE A 241 -6.63 -10.53 -10.57
N GLY A 242 -6.93 -11.80 -10.29
CA GLY A 242 -7.55 -12.21 -9.03
C GLY A 242 -6.51 -12.42 -7.95
N ARG A 243 -6.78 -11.91 -6.75
CA ARG A 243 -5.94 -12.18 -5.56
C ARG A 243 -5.90 -13.68 -5.23
N ASP A 244 -4.73 -14.16 -4.80
CA ASP A 244 -4.58 -15.49 -4.22
C ASP A 244 -4.98 -15.50 -2.73
N ILE A 245 -5.86 -16.44 -2.37
CA ILE A 245 -6.43 -16.55 -1.02
C ILE A 245 -5.38 -17.05 -0.02
N GLU A 246 -4.52 -17.98 -0.42
CA GLU A 246 -3.55 -18.62 0.47
C GLU A 246 -2.47 -17.64 0.95
N SER A 247 -1.86 -16.89 0.01
CA SER A 247 -0.87 -15.87 0.32
C SER A 247 -1.43 -14.71 1.14
N SER A 248 -2.70 -14.35 0.90
CA SER A 248 -3.39 -13.32 1.69
C SER A 248 -3.54 -13.76 3.14
N ARG A 249 -4.02 -14.99 3.38
CA ARG A 249 -4.26 -15.51 4.75
C ARG A 249 -2.98 -15.59 5.58
N GLN A 250 -1.86 -16.00 4.97
CA GLN A 250 -0.58 -16.19 5.66
C GLN A 250 0.07 -14.90 6.17
N VAL A 251 -0.24 -13.76 5.55
CA VAL A 251 0.39 -12.48 5.87
C VAL A 251 -0.60 -11.53 6.54
N TRP A 252 -1.87 -11.49 6.09
CA TRP A 252 -2.87 -10.54 6.56
C TRP A 252 -3.55 -10.92 7.89
N SER A 253 -3.56 -12.21 8.25
CA SER A 253 -4.27 -12.67 9.45
C SER A 253 -3.51 -12.27 10.72
N SER A 254 -4.10 -11.44 11.57
CA SER A 254 -3.53 -11.12 12.89
C SER A 254 -3.53 -12.31 13.87
N LYS A 255 -4.27 -13.39 13.57
CA LYS A 255 -4.37 -14.60 14.40
C LYS A 255 -3.52 -15.76 13.89
N GLU A 256 -3.40 -15.89 12.57
CA GLU A 256 -2.78 -17.06 11.92
C GLU A 256 -1.61 -16.67 11.00
N GLY A 257 -1.44 -15.38 10.73
CA GLY A 257 -0.40 -14.86 9.86
C GLY A 257 0.85 -14.46 10.63
N TYR A 258 1.94 -14.26 9.88
CA TYR A 258 3.25 -13.95 10.45
C TYR A 258 3.27 -12.74 11.41
N PRO A 259 2.57 -11.61 11.14
CA PRO A 259 2.59 -10.44 12.04
C PRO A 259 2.19 -10.72 13.49
N GLY A 260 1.44 -11.80 13.75
CA GLY A 260 1.03 -12.19 15.10
C GLY A 260 2.08 -12.97 15.90
N ASP A 261 3.27 -13.22 15.36
CA ASP A 261 4.33 -13.94 16.08
C ASP A 261 4.73 -13.23 17.38
N TYR A 262 4.93 -14.02 18.43
CA TYR A 262 5.15 -13.50 19.77
C TYR A 262 6.46 -12.74 19.93
N TRP A 263 7.41 -12.91 19.01
CA TRP A 263 8.69 -12.19 19.01
C TRP A 263 8.66 -10.86 18.25
N TYR A 264 7.60 -10.57 17.50
CA TYR A 264 7.47 -9.29 16.79
C TYR A 264 7.04 -8.16 17.71
N ARG A 265 7.37 -6.93 17.30
CA ARG A 265 7.09 -5.70 18.05
C ARG A 265 5.57 -5.57 18.32
N GLU A 266 5.21 -5.30 19.56
CA GLU A 266 3.83 -5.02 19.96
C GLU A 266 3.41 -3.63 19.49
N PHE A 267 2.38 -3.56 18.66
CA PHE A 267 1.87 -2.31 18.12
C PHE A 267 1.19 -1.45 19.18
N TYR A 268 0.49 -2.06 20.14
CA TYR A 268 -0.37 -1.34 21.09
C TYR A 268 0.33 -0.90 22.39
N ARG A 269 1.65 -1.10 22.52
CA ARG A 269 2.40 -0.72 23.72
C ARG A 269 3.50 0.26 23.39
N ASP A 270 3.27 1.52 23.76
CA ASP A 270 4.08 2.68 23.36
C ASP A 270 4.39 3.54 24.59
N ILE A 271 5.58 4.15 24.61
CA ILE A 271 6.00 4.98 25.74
C ILE A 271 5.08 6.20 25.98
N GLY A 272 4.35 6.66 24.95
CA GLY A 272 3.33 7.69 25.07
C GLY A 272 2.21 7.33 26.03
N TYR A 273 1.99 6.04 26.30
CA TYR A 273 1.07 5.55 27.32
C TYR A 273 1.77 5.11 28.61
N ASP A 274 2.96 4.51 28.50
CA ASP A 274 3.64 3.87 29.63
C ASP A 274 4.44 4.85 30.52
N MET A 275 4.99 5.92 29.95
CA MET A 275 5.89 6.84 30.69
C MET A 275 5.14 7.92 31.47
N ASP A 276 5.84 8.55 32.42
CA ASP A 276 5.32 9.67 33.21
C ASP A 276 4.74 10.77 32.31
N TYR A 277 3.60 11.34 32.74
CA TYR A 277 2.86 12.29 31.93
C TYR A 277 3.67 13.53 31.61
N GLU A 278 4.36 14.14 32.58
CA GLU A 278 5.12 15.38 32.34
C GLU A 278 6.33 15.13 31.45
N TYR A 279 6.90 13.90 31.48
CA TYR A 279 7.99 13.50 30.59
C TYR A 279 7.53 13.44 29.12
N VAL A 280 6.39 12.81 28.82
CA VAL A 280 5.90 12.66 27.44
C VAL A 280 5.00 13.79 26.96
N ARG A 281 4.52 14.66 27.85
CA ARG A 281 3.62 15.78 27.53
C ARG A 281 4.07 16.60 26.31
N PRO A 282 5.37 16.91 26.12
CA PRO A 282 5.83 17.65 24.95
C PRO A 282 5.79 16.86 23.64
N TYR A 283 5.38 15.59 23.61
CA TYR A 283 5.42 14.70 22.44
C TYR A 283 4.05 14.07 22.10
N ILE A 284 3.06 14.22 22.99
CA ILE A 284 1.69 13.74 22.79
C ILE A 284 0.79 14.83 22.18
N CYS A 285 -0.54 14.64 22.19
CA CYS A 285 -1.48 15.60 21.62
C CYS A 285 -1.38 16.98 22.31
N ALA A 286 -1.61 18.05 21.54
CA ALA A 286 -1.57 19.42 22.06
C ALA A 286 -2.64 19.69 23.14
N ASP A 287 -3.75 18.94 23.14
CA ASP A 287 -4.80 18.99 24.16
C ASP A 287 -4.47 18.18 25.43
N GLY A 288 -3.27 17.58 25.50
CA GLY A 288 -2.80 16.77 26.62
C GLY A 288 -3.24 15.31 26.58
N LYS A 289 -4.00 14.86 25.58
CA LYS A 289 -4.32 13.42 25.45
C LYS A 289 -3.08 12.63 25.06
N ARG A 290 -2.92 11.45 25.69
CA ARG A 290 -1.87 10.49 25.32
C ARG A 290 -2.16 9.90 23.94
N LYS A 291 -1.09 9.74 23.16
CA LYS A 291 -1.07 9.09 21.85
C LYS A 291 0.19 8.24 21.72
N ASN A 292 0.26 7.42 20.67
CA ASN A 292 1.50 6.76 20.29
C ASN A 292 2.58 7.79 19.94
N THR A 293 3.80 7.52 20.34
CA THR A 293 5.00 8.27 19.96
C THR A 293 5.78 7.58 18.84
N GLY A 294 5.56 6.28 18.62
CA GLY A 294 6.32 5.46 17.68
C GLY A 294 7.47 4.69 18.36
N ILE A 295 7.80 4.99 19.61
CA ILE A 295 8.81 4.26 20.39
C ILE A 295 8.12 3.18 21.22
N LYS A 296 8.32 1.92 20.82
CA LYS A 296 7.63 0.73 21.36
C LYS A 296 8.65 -0.34 21.74
N TYR A 297 8.78 -0.64 23.03
CA TYR A 297 9.84 -1.52 23.54
C TYR A 297 9.44 -2.96 23.83
N TYR A 298 8.21 -3.33 23.50
CA TYR A 298 7.67 -4.63 23.88
C TYR A 298 7.33 -5.46 22.65
N ARG A 299 7.32 -6.78 22.83
CA ARG A 299 6.90 -7.75 21.81
C ARG A 299 5.47 -8.24 22.06
N VAL A 300 4.87 -8.87 21.07
CA VAL A 300 3.49 -9.39 21.14
C VAL A 300 3.32 -10.36 22.32
N THR A 301 4.32 -11.18 22.64
CA THR A 301 4.36 -12.12 23.80
C THR A 301 3.33 -13.25 23.81
N GLY A 302 2.15 -13.03 23.23
CA GLY A 302 0.99 -13.90 23.28
C GLY A 302 -0.26 -13.18 23.77
N PRO A 303 -1.35 -13.91 24.02
CA PRO A 303 -2.62 -13.35 24.49
C PRO A 303 -2.56 -13.02 26.00
N THR A 304 -1.66 -12.11 26.39
CA THR A 304 -1.44 -11.68 27.77
C THR A 304 -1.36 -10.16 27.84
N ALA A 305 -1.79 -9.59 28.98
CA ALA A 305 -1.58 -8.17 29.28
C ALA A 305 -0.11 -7.86 29.63
N HIS A 306 0.64 -8.86 30.11
CA HIS A 306 2.04 -8.70 30.46
C HIS A 306 2.91 -8.92 29.23
N LYS A 307 3.24 -7.83 28.53
CA LYS A 307 4.15 -7.88 27.37
C LYS A 307 5.61 -7.87 27.84
N GLU A 308 6.42 -8.72 27.25
CA GLU A 308 7.86 -8.83 27.48
C GLU A 308 8.63 -7.87 26.57
N VAL A 309 9.89 -7.60 26.92
CA VAL A 309 10.75 -6.69 26.17
C VAL A 309 11.01 -7.24 24.77
N TYR A 310 11.01 -6.35 23.79
CA TYR A 310 11.29 -6.67 22.39
C TYR A 310 12.75 -7.02 22.19
N ASP A 311 13.02 -8.09 21.43
CA ASP A 311 14.37 -8.50 21.05
C ASP A 311 14.52 -8.44 19.52
N PRO A 312 15.25 -7.43 18.99
CA PRO A 312 15.44 -7.27 17.54
C PRO A 312 16.26 -8.40 16.90
N TYR A 313 17.02 -9.18 17.67
CA TYR A 313 17.73 -10.35 17.15
C TYR A 313 16.78 -11.52 16.93
N GLU A 314 15.98 -11.86 17.94
CA GLU A 314 14.98 -12.94 17.81
C GLU A 314 13.92 -12.59 16.75
N ALA A 315 13.47 -11.34 16.69
CA ALA A 315 12.56 -10.86 15.65
C ALA A 315 13.17 -11.05 14.23
N ARG A 316 14.47 -10.80 14.06
CA ARG A 316 15.20 -11.05 12.81
C ARG A 316 15.21 -12.53 12.41
N GLU A 317 15.47 -13.42 13.36
CA GLU A 317 15.47 -14.86 13.12
C GLU A 317 14.06 -15.37 12.73
N ARG A 318 13.01 -14.85 13.37
CA ARG A 318 11.62 -15.13 12.97
C ARG A 318 11.31 -14.64 11.57
N THR A 319 11.76 -13.43 11.25
CA THR A 319 11.61 -12.87 9.91
C THR A 319 12.24 -13.75 8.83
N ALA A 320 13.46 -14.24 9.05
CA ALA A 320 14.09 -15.18 8.11
C ALA A 320 13.33 -16.50 7.98
N THR A 321 12.82 -17.02 9.11
CA THR A 321 12.00 -18.25 9.14
C THR A 321 10.69 -18.06 8.38
N HIS A 322 9.96 -16.98 8.61
CA HIS A 322 8.69 -16.68 7.95
C HIS A 322 8.86 -16.39 6.47
N ALA A 323 9.92 -15.69 6.06
CA ALA A 323 10.24 -15.49 4.64
C ALA A 323 10.53 -16.83 3.94
N GLY A 324 11.29 -17.72 4.59
CA GLY A 324 11.52 -19.08 4.10
C GLY A 324 10.25 -19.92 4.00
N ASN A 325 9.37 -19.83 5.00
CA ASN A 325 8.08 -20.52 5.00
C ASN A 325 7.17 -20.03 3.85
N PHE A 326 7.06 -18.70 3.66
CA PHE A 326 6.28 -18.13 2.57
C PHE A 326 6.80 -18.59 1.21
N MET A 327 8.12 -18.51 0.99
CA MET A 327 8.78 -19.02 -0.22
C MET A 327 8.44 -20.50 -0.46
N PHE A 328 8.67 -21.36 0.53
CA PHE A 328 8.41 -22.80 0.43
C PHE A 328 6.96 -23.09 0.03
N ASN A 329 6.00 -22.42 0.66
CA ASN A 329 4.57 -22.61 0.35
C ASN A 329 4.24 -22.15 -1.07
N ARG A 330 4.78 -21.01 -1.52
CA ARG A 330 4.59 -20.53 -2.89
C ARG A 330 5.25 -21.44 -3.93
N GLU A 331 6.40 -22.03 -3.61
CA GLU A 331 6.99 -23.07 -4.47
C GLU A 331 6.05 -24.25 -4.61
N LYS A 332 5.58 -24.83 -3.51
CA LYS A 332 4.65 -25.98 -3.55
C LYS A 332 3.36 -25.67 -4.27
N GLN A 333 2.81 -24.48 -4.09
CA GLN A 333 1.63 -24.02 -4.81
C GLN A 333 1.90 -23.94 -6.32
N VAL A 334 3.02 -23.32 -6.73
CA VAL A 334 3.40 -23.19 -8.14
C VAL A 334 3.70 -24.55 -8.78
N GLU A 335 4.38 -25.47 -8.07
CA GLU A 335 4.65 -26.82 -8.56
C GLU A 335 3.35 -27.58 -8.88
N TYR A 336 2.41 -27.58 -7.93
CA TYR A 336 1.11 -28.20 -8.11
C TYR A 336 0.34 -27.57 -9.27
N LEU A 337 0.27 -26.24 -9.33
CA LEU A 337 -0.48 -25.52 -10.36
C LEU A 337 0.12 -25.72 -11.76
N ALA A 338 1.44 -25.74 -11.89
CA ALA A 338 2.11 -25.96 -13.17
C ALA A 338 1.75 -27.32 -13.77
N GLU A 339 1.65 -28.36 -12.93
CA GLU A 339 1.19 -29.69 -13.36
C GLU A 339 -0.27 -29.68 -13.86
N GLN A 340 -1.15 -28.90 -13.20
CA GLN A 340 -2.56 -28.82 -13.58
C GLN A 340 -2.82 -27.91 -14.79
N MET A 341 -1.99 -26.88 -15.01
CA MET A 341 -2.20 -25.85 -16.03
C MET A 341 -1.56 -26.17 -17.39
N GLY A 342 -0.72 -27.19 -17.45
CA GLY A 342 -0.09 -27.67 -18.68
C GLY A 342 0.95 -26.68 -19.19
N THR A 343 0.70 -26.06 -20.35
CA THR A 343 1.66 -25.13 -20.98
C THR A 343 1.61 -23.72 -20.41
N ARG A 344 0.54 -23.34 -19.71
CA ARG A 344 0.41 -22.00 -19.12
C ARG A 344 1.03 -21.99 -17.74
N LYS A 345 2.03 -21.12 -17.55
CA LYS A 345 2.67 -20.93 -16.26
C LYS A 345 1.73 -20.18 -15.30
N PRO A 346 1.47 -20.72 -14.09
CA PRO A 346 0.67 -20.04 -13.09
C PRO A 346 1.33 -18.73 -12.64
N ILE A 347 0.49 -17.76 -12.28
CA ILE A 347 0.89 -16.57 -11.53
C ILE A 347 0.12 -16.54 -10.21
N VAL A 348 0.86 -16.39 -9.11
CA VAL A 348 0.28 -16.16 -7.78
C VAL A 348 0.33 -14.66 -7.49
N VAL A 349 -0.82 -14.02 -7.33
CA VAL A 349 -0.92 -12.58 -7.07
C VAL A 349 -1.17 -12.36 -5.58
N ALA A 350 -0.21 -11.74 -4.91
CA ALA A 350 -0.21 -11.50 -3.47
C ALA A 350 -0.20 -9.98 -3.18
N PRO A 351 -1.38 -9.35 -3.13
CA PRO A 351 -1.55 -7.95 -2.81
C PRO A 351 -1.74 -7.73 -1.31
N TYR A 352 -1.15 -6.65 -0.80
CA TYR A 352 -1.21 -6.24 0.60
C TYR A 352 -1.22 -4.71 0.70
N ASP A 353 -1.83 -4.16 1.75
CA ASP A 353 -1.60 -2.75 2.07
C ASP A 353 -0.13 -2.52 2.40
N ALA A 354 0.44 -1.42 1.91
CA ALA A 354 1.86 -1.12 2.10
C ALA A 354 2.16 -0.87 3.58
N GLU A 355 1.25 -0.20 4.29
CA GLU A 355 1.33 0.14 5.71
C GLU A 355 1.31 -1.11 6.61
N LEU A 356 0.95 -2.29 6.07
CA LEU A 356 1.21 -3.54 6.79
C LEU A 356 2.72 -3.69 7.07
N PHE A 357 3.56 -3.37 6.09
CA PHE A 357 5.01 -3.55 6.20
C PHE A 357 5.64 -2.33 6.88
N GLY A 358 5.76 -2.42 8.20
CA GLY A 358 6.52 -1.49 9.03
C GLY A 358 5.64 -0.81 10.08
N HIS A 359 4.50 -0.24 9.67
CA HIS A 359 3.59 0.39 10.62
C HIS A 359 2.87 -0.64 11.48
N TRP A 360 2.01 -1.48 10.88
CA TRP A 360 1.29 -2.53 11.61
C TRP A 360 2.19 -3.70 12.01
N TRP A 361 3.06 -4.14 11.10
CA TRP A 361 4.06 -5.18 11.34
C TRP A 361 5.46 -4.60 11.16
N TYR A 362 6.12 -4.29 12.27
CA TYR A 362 7.39 -3.56 12.30
C TYR A 362 8.50 -4.20 11.46
N GLU A 363 8.58 -5.53 11.50
CA GLU A 363 9.59 -6.29 10.77
C GLU A 363 9.23 -6.52 9.31
N GLY A 364 8.06 -6.05 8.85
CA GLY A 364 7.56 -6.27 7.50
C GLY A 364 8.53 -5.85 6.38
N PRO A 365 9.17 -4.67 6.40
CA PRO A 365 10.13 -4.27 5.37
C PRO A 365 11.35 -5.19 5.35
N GLN A 366 11.81 -5.63 6.52
CA GLN A 366 12.89 -6.60 6.64
C GLN A 366 12.47 -7.99 6.13
N TRP A 367 11.24 -8.42 6.43
CA TRP A 367 10.70 -9.66 5.89
C TRP A 367 10.61 -9.63 4.38
N LEU A 368 10.16 -8.52 3.81
CA LEU A 368 10.10 -8.38 2.36
C LEU A 368 11.51 -8.43 1.76
N GLU A 369 12.48 -7.72 2.34
CA GLU A 369 13.87 -7.78 1.90
C GLU A 369 14.42 -9.22 1.92
N VAL A 370 14.26 -9.92 3.04
CA VAL A 370 14.73 -11.30 3.19
C VAL A 370 14.00 -12.24 2.23
N LEU A 371 12.68 -12.09 2.06
CA LEU A 371 11.91 -12.87 1.11
C LEU A 371 12.44 -12.69 -0.32
N LEU A 372 12.66 -11.44 -0.75
CA LEU A 372 13.17 -11.14 -2.09
C LEU A 372 14.56 -11.74 -2.31
N ARG A 373 15.44 -11.71 -1.30
CA ARG A 373 16.75 -12.38 -1.33
C ARG A 373 16.62 -13.90 -1.46
N LYS A 374 15.77 -14.52 -0.65
CA LYS A 374 15.53 -15.97 -0.69
C LYS A 374 14.96 -16.42 -2.02
N LEU A 375 13.98 -15.68 -2.56
CA LEU A 375 13.42 -15.95 -3.87
C LEU A 375 14.44 -15.83 -5.00
N ALA A 376 15.43 -14.96 -4.88
CA ALA A 376 16.49 -14.83 -5.87
C ALA A 376 17.52 -15.98 -5.84
N PHE A 377 17.83 -16.52 -4.65
CA PHE A 377 19.01 -17.39 -4.48
C PHE A 377 18.73 -18.79 -3.92
N ASP A 378 17.69 -18.97 -3.11
CA ASP A 378 17.46 -20.22 -2.35
C ASP A 378 16.56 -21.22 -3.11
N GLN A 379 16.05 -20.84 -4.29
CA GLN A 379 15.11 -21.66 -5.07
C GLN A 379 15.24 -21.47 -6.60
N ARG A 380 14.62 -22.35 -7.39
CA ARG A 380 14.60 -22.27 -8.87
C ARG A 380 13.22 -22.50 -9.49
N THR A 381 12.19 -22.68 -8.66
CA THR A 381 10.83 -23.05 -9.00
C THR A 381 10.05 -21.88 -9.60
N LEU A 382 10.08 -20.71 -8.96
CA LEU A 382 9.26 -19.55 -9.33
C LEU A 382 10.12 -18.31 -9.60
N LYS A 383 9.57 -17.35 -10.34
CA LYS A 383 10.19 -16.03 -10.55
C LYS A 383 9.27 -14.91 -10.08
N LEU A 384 9.87 -13.85 -9.56
CA LEU A 384 9.15 -12.61 -9.32
C LEU A 384 8.83 -11.93 -10.66
N VAL A 385 7.61 -11.42 -10.80
CA VAL A 385 7.14 -10.74 -12.01
C VAL A 385 6.26 -9.56 -11.65
N THR A 386 6.25 -8.56 -12.53
CA THR A 386 5.22 -7.50 -12.51
C THR A 386 4.06 -7.89 -13.43
N PRO A 387 2.83 -7.39 -13.21
CA PRO A 387 1.69 -7.73 -14.06
C PRO A 387 1.95 -7.44 -15.54
N SER A 388 2.58 -6.31 -15.85
CA SER A 388 2.93 -5.97 -17.23
C SER A 388 3.89 -6.98 -17.86
N GLN A 389 4.94 -7.38 -17.14
CA GLN A 389 5.89 -8.39 -17.62
C GLN A 389 5.19 -9.73 -17.86
N TYR A 390 4.29 -10.14 -16.96
CA TYR A 390 3.53 -11.38 -17.15
C TYR A 390 2.63 -11.32 -18.39
N LEU A 391 1.94 -10.19 -18.63
CA LEU A 391 1.12 -10.02 -19.83
C LEU A 391 1.94 -10.00 -21.12
N ASP A 392 3.15 -9.43 -21.08
CA ASP A 392 4.07 -9.42 -22.21
C ASP A 392 4.61 -10.85 -22.52
N GLU A 393 4.86 -11.66 -21.49
CA GLU A 393 5.33 -13.06 -21.64
C GLU A 393 4.21 -14.05 -21.96
N SER A 394 2.98 -13.80 -21.50
CA SER A 394 1.84 -14.74 -21.58
C SER A 394 0.55 -14.10 -22.12
N PRO A 395 0.55 -13.55 -23.35
CA PRO A 395 -0.52 -12.69 -23.85
C PRO A 395 -1.87 -13.41 -24.08
N ALA A 396 -1.86 -14.73 -24.31
CA ALA A 396 -3.07 -15.50 -24.59
C ALA A 396 -3.86 -15.80 -23.30
N CYS A 397 -4.65 -14.82 -22.85
CA CYS A 397 -5.54 -14.92 -21.69
C CYS A 397 -6.97 -15.26 -22.13
N GLN A 398 -7.72 -15.95 -21.27
CA GLN A 398 -9.14 -16.22 -21.52
C GLN A 398 -9.93 -14.92 -21.48
N VAL A 399 -10.80 -14.70 -22.47
CA VAL A 399 -11.77 -13.60 -22.44
C VAL A 399 -12.91 -13.96 -21.48
N ALA A 400 -13.11 -13.15 -20.45
CA ALA A 400 -14.21 -13.28 -19.50
C ALA A 400 -14.50 -11.96 -18.79
N THR A 401 -15.74 -11.76 -18.35
CA THR A 401 -16.16 -10.59 -17.57
C THR A 401 -16.16 -10.95 -16.08
N PRO A 402 -15.32 -10.33 -15.24
CA PRO A 402 -15.37 -10.51 -13.79
C PRO A 402 -16.76 -10.15 -13.23
N CYS A 403 -17.15 -10.72 -12.10
CA CYS A 403 -18.39 -10.33 -11.42
C CYS A 403 -18.19 -9.10 -10.53
N LEU A 404 -19.27 -8.52 -10.00
CA LEU A 404 -19.19 -7.53 -8.93
C LEU A 404 -18.40 -8.10 -7.75
N SER A 405 -17.42 -7.35 -7.27
CA SER A 405 -16.58 -7.78 -6.14
C SER A 405 -15.83 -6.62 -5.50
N SER A 406 -15.42 -6.81 -4.26
CA SER A 406 -14.37 -6.05 -3.57
C SER A 406 -13.55 -7.02 -2.72
N TRP A 407 -12.40 -6.56 -2.24
CA TRP A 407 -11.60 -7.33 -1.27
C TRP A 407 -11.97 -7.04 0.19
N GLY A 408 -13.02 -6.24 0.43
CA GLY A 408 -13.48 -5.82 1.75
C GLY A 408 -14.32 -6.87 2.47
N TRP A 409 -14.96 -6.46 3.57
CA TRP A 409 -15.83 -7.34 4.35
C TRP A 409 -16.93 -7.96 3.47
N ARG A 410 -17.07 -9.29 3.54
CA ARG A 410 -18.00 -10.11 2.72
C ARG A 410 -17.79 -10.08 1.21
N GLY A 411 -16.80 -9.34 0.73
CA GLY A 411 -16.40 -9.32 -0.67
C GLY A 411 -17.26 -8.46 -1.60
N TYR A 412 -18.24 -7.71 -1.10
CA TYR A 412 -19.05 -6.81 -1.95
C TYR A 412 -18.98 -5.37 -1.45
N SER A 413 -20.10 -4.70 -1.23
CA SER A 413 -20.13 -3.27 -0.95
C SER A 413 -20.44 -2.94 0.51
N GLU A 414 -20.60 -3.93 1.39
CA GLU A 414 -21.14 -3.76 2.75
C GLU A 414 -20.29 -2.89 3.68
N VAL A 415 -19.00 -2.72 3.41
CA VAL A 415 -18.16 -1.77 4.16
C VAL A 415 -18.56 -0.33 3.84
N TRP A 416 -18.86 -0.05 2.56
CA TRP A 416 -19.09 1.30 2.05
C TRP A 416 -20.57 1.64 1.93
N LEU A 417 -21.46 0.65 1.82
CA LEU A 417 -22.91 0.83 1.75
C LEU A 417 -23.61 -0.10 2.73
N GLU A 418 -23.94 0.47 3.87
CA GLU A 418 -24.77 -0.11 4.92
C GLU A 418 -25.57 1.00 5.62
N ARG A 419 -26.40 0.63 6.60
CA ARG A 419 -27.39 1.54 7.19
C ARG A 419 -26.75 2.75 7.87
N SER A 420 -25.51 2.63 8.36
CA SER A 420 -24.82 3.75 9.03
C SER A 420 -24.30 4.82 8.06
N ASN A 421 -24.13 4.50 6.76
CA ASN A 421 -23.49 5.38 5.77
C ASN A 421 -24.31 5.58 4.48
N ASP A 422 -25.47 4.93 4.34
CA ASP A 422 -26.33 5.03 3.15
C ASP A 422 -26.80 6.47 2.84
N TRP A 423 -26.95 7.30 3.86
CA TRP A 423 -27.36 8.70 3.76
C TRP A 423 -26.39 9.57 2.93
N ILE A 424 -25.13 9.15 2.78
CA ILE A 424 -24.10 9.90 2.05
C ILE A 424 -24.38 9.88 0.53
N TYR A 425 -24.82 8.75 0.00
CA TYR A 425 -24.87 8.51 -1.45
C TYR A 425 -25.82 9.41 -2.23
N PRO A 426 -27.06 9.72 -1.75
CA PRO A 426 -27.91 10.68 -2.43
C PRO A 426 -27.24 12.04 -2.64
N HIS A 427 -26.45 12.51 -1.67
CA HIS A 427 -25.72 13.76 -1.76
C HIS A 427 -24.57 13.67 -2.76
N LEU A 428 -23.77 12.59 -2.71
CA LEU A 428 -22.68 12.38 -3.67
C LEU A 428 -23.18 12.24 -5.12
N HIS A 429 -24.27 11.51 -5.33
CA HIS A 429 -24.87 11.35 -6.66
C HIS A 429 -25.41 12.68 -7.20
N MET A 430 -26.06 13.48 -6.35
CA MET A 430 -26.52 14.82 -6.73
C MET A 430 -25.33 15.73 -7.09
N ALA A 431 -24.29 15.76 -6.26
CA ALA A 431 -23.10 16.56 -6.50
C ALA A 431 -22.39 16.14 -7.80
N ALA A 432 -22.28 14.84 -8.06
CA ALA A 432 -21.71 14.30 -9.30
C ALA A 432 -22.50 14.71 -10.54
N ARG A 433 -23.84 14.57 -10.54
CA ARG A 433 -24.68 15.04 -11.65
C ARG A 433 -24.53 16.54 -11.87
N ARG A 434 -24.49 17.32 -10.79
CA ARG A 434 -24.33 18.77 -10.90
C ARG A 434 -22.97 19.15 -11.46
N MET A 435 -21.91 18.44 -11.09
CA MET A 435 -20.58 18.68 -11.64
C MET A 435 -20.52 18.37 -13.14
N VAL A 436 -21.21 17.32 -13.60
CA VAL A 436 -21.36 17.00 -15.03
C VAL A 436 -22.09 18.12 -15.77
N GLU A 437 -23.22 18.60 -15.23
CA GLU A 437 -23.96 19.73 -15.81
C GLU A 437 -23.11 21.00 -15.92
N LEU A 438 -22.33 21.30 -14.88
CA LEU A 438 -21.42 22.45 -14.87
C LEU A 438 -20.33 22.28 -15.94
N ALA A 439 -19.68 21.13 -16.02
CA ALA A 439 -18.63 20.86 -17.01
C ALA A 439 -19.16 20.97 -18.46
N GLN A 440 -20.41 20.56 -18.70
CA GLN A 440 -21.04 20.65 -20.03
C GLN A 440 -21.52 22.07 -20.37
N SER A 441 -22.08 22.79 -19.38
CA SER A 441 -22.61 24.14 -19.58
C SER A 441 -21.51 25.17 -19.83
N PHE A 442 -20.36 25.01 -19.15
CA PHE A 442 -19.21 25.90 -19.29
C PHE A 442 -18.16 25.30 -20.25
N SER A 443 -18.51 25.16 -21.52
CA SER A 443 -17.63 24.57 -22.55
C SER A 443 -16.44 25.45 -22.95
N ASN A 444 -16.54 26.77 -22.74
CA ASN A 444 -15.45 27.73 -22.93
C ASN A 444 -15.40 28.70 -21.73
N PRO A 445 -14.95 28.22 -20.55
CA PRO A 445 -14.98 29.02 -19.33
C PRO A 445 -13.90 30.11 -19.37
N SER A 446 -14.21 31.28 -18.83
CA SER A 446 -13.21 32.27 -18.45
C SER A 446 -12.22 31.69 -17.42
N ALA A 447 -11.09 32.36 -17.20
CA ALA A 447 -10.08 31.90 -16.24
C ALA A 447 -10.63 31.77 -14.81
N ALA A 448 -11.54 32.66 -14.40
CA ALA A 448 -12.16 32.62 -13.08
C ALA A 448 -13.14 31.45 -12.95
N GLU A 449 -13.96 31.21 -13.97
CA GLU A 449 -14.88 30.08 -14.03
C GLU A 449 -14.11 28.76 -14.05
N ARG A 450 -13.04 28.66 -14.84
CA ARG A 450 -12.19 27.47 -14.87
C ARG A 450 -11.62 27.16 -13.48
N ARG A 451 -11.10 28.17 -12.78
CA ARG A 451 -10.58 28.00 -11.41
C ARG A 451 -11.67 27.52 -10.45
N ALA A 452 -12.89 28.04 -10.56
CA ALA A 452 -14.01 27.62 -9.72
C ALA A 452 -14.46 26.18 -10.03
N LEU A 453 -14.54 25.81 -11.31
CA LEU A 453 -14.87 24.45 -11.76
C LEU A 453 -13.82 23.44 -11.32
N ASP A 454 -12.54 23.78 -11.45
CA ASP A 454 -11.45 22.92 -10.98
C ASP A 454 -11.52 22.71 -9.46
N GLN A 455 -11.86 23.74 -8.68
CA GLN A 455 -12.05 23.57 -7.24
C GLN A 455 -13.30 22.75 -6.92
N ALA A 456 -14.44 23.02 -7.58
CA ALA A 456 -15.65 22.23 -7.38
C ALA A 456 -15.44 20.73 -7.68
N ALA A 457 -14.64 20.42 -8.71
CA ALA A 457 -14.24 19.04 -8.99
C ALA A 457 -13.39 18.44 -7.86
N ARG A 458 -12.45 19.21 -7.28
CA ARG A 458 -11.66 18.76 -6.11
C ARG A 458 -12.48 18.56 -4.85
N GLU A 459 -13.57 19.31 -4.65
CA GLU A 459 -14.47 19.11 -3.51
C GLU A 459 -15.36 17.86 -3.67
N LEU A 460 -15.67 17.49 -4.91
CA LEU A 460 -16.43 16.28 -5.21
C LEU A 460 -15.57 15.01 -5.14
N LEU A 461 -14.33 15.11 -5.62
CA LEU A 461 -13.32 14.06 -5.52
C LEU A 461 -12.92 13.89 -4.06
#